data_AF-A0A3S1MEI5-F1
#
_entry.id   AF-A0A3S1MEI5-F1
#
_cell.length_a   1.000
_cell.length_b   1.000
_cell.length_c   1.000
_cell.angle_alpha   90.00
_cell.angle_beta   90.00
_cell.angle_gamma   90.00
#
_symmetry.space_group_name_H-M   'P 1'
#
loop_
_entity.id
_entity.type
_entity.pdbx_description
1 polymer ?
#
loop_
_entity_poly.entity_id
_entity_poly.type
_entity_poly.pdbx_seq_one_letter_code
_entity_poly.pdbx_strand_id
1 'polypeptide(L)'
;AAAGIFHEAEDGQFSLTPLGVGAQGAAEHSAAPWAAFVGRPYYRQAWSDLLYSIQCGRNAFRHAHGKGVWEYRAEHPEESGIFDLAMAANSRGVAAAILAAYDFSRFPVIMDVGGGQGALLAEILAANPRSRGILFDQPHV
;
A
#
# COMPACT_ATOMS: atom_id res chain seq x y z
N ALA A 1 5.05 24.07 4.16
CA ALA A 1 4.26 24.50 5.33
C ALA A 1 2.75 24.56 5.10
N ALA A 2 2.26 25.17 4.01
CA ALA A 2 0.83 25.43 3.82
C ALA A 2 -0.10 24.19 3.92
N ALA A 3 0.36 23.00 3.55
CA ALA A 3 -0.40 21.75 3.70
C ALA A 3 -0.31 21.11 5.10
N GLY A 4 0.34 21.76 6.08
CA GLY A 4 0.47 21.28 7.45
C GLY A 4 1.45 20.13 7.70
N ILE A 5 2.16 19.64 6.67
CA ILE A 5 3.15 18.54 6.78
C ILE A 5 4.46 19.01 7.43
N PHE A 6 4.84 20.26 7.16
CA PHE A 6 6.04 20.89 7.71
C PHE A 6 5.63 22.20 8.40
N HIS A 7 6.36 22.56 9.45
CA HIS A 7 6.37 23.91 9.99
C HIS A 7 7.52 24.68 9.34
N GLU A 8 7.28 25.91 8.91
CA GLU A 8 8.30 26.82 8.38
C GLU A 8 8.50 27.93 9.41
N ALA A 9 9.72 28.02 9.95
CA ALA A 9 10.10 29.07 10.88
C ALA A 9 10.36 30.39 10.13
N GLU A 10 10.35 31.51 10.86
CA GLU A 10 10.53 32.86 10.30
C GLU A 10 11.87 33.05 9.57
N ASP A 11 12.87 32.22 9.90
CA ASP A 11 14.20 32.20 9.28
C ASP A 11 14.29 31.27 8.05
N GLY A 12 13.18 30.68 7.62
CA GLY A 12 13.09 29.79 6.46
C GLY A 12 13.49 28.34 6.75
N GLN A 13 13.74 27.97 8.02
CA GLN A 13 13.98 26.57 8.38
C GLN A 13 12.68 25.76 8.42
N PHE A 14 12.77 24.49 8.03
CA PHE A 14 11.64 23.58 8.05
C PHE A 14 11.82 22.48 9.10
N SER A 15 10.76 22.20 9.85
CA SER A 15 10.68 21.07 10.77
C SER A 15 9.42 20.25 10.51
N LEU A 16 9.41 18.99 10.95
CA LEU A 16 8.24 18.13 10.80
C LEU A 16 7.15 18.52 11.80
N THR A 17 5.90 18.54 11.33
CA THR A 17 4.73 18.55 12.21
C THR A 17 4.40 17.10 12.62
N PRO A 18 3.43 16.87 13.53
CA PRO A 18 2.93 15.52 13.79
C PRO A 18 2.45 14.79 12.53
N LEU A 19 1.84 15.51 11.57
CA LEU A 19 1.46 14.94 10.27
C LEU A 19 2.68 14.56 9.44
N GLY A 20 3.73 15.38 9.45
CA GLY A 20 5.00 15.07 8.80
C GLY A 20 5.72 13.87 9.41
N VAL A 21 5.67 13.70 10.73
CA VAL A 21 6.23 12.51 11.41
C VAL A 21 5.53 11.23 10.93
N GLY A 22 4.20 11.26 10.76
CA GLY A 22 3.43 10.14 10.19
C GLY A 22 3.79 9.82 8.73
N ALA A 23 4.45 10.74 8.02
CA ALA A 23 4.94 10.54 6.66
C ALA A 23 6.43 10.12 6.59
N GLN A 24 7.07 9.85 7.73
CA GLN A 24 8.43 9.31 7.76
C GLN A 24 8.41 7.80 7.63
N GLY A 25 9.31 7.21 6.82
CA GLY A 25 9.35 5.76 6.58
C GLY A 25 9.61 4.91 7.83
N ALA A 26 10.21 5.47 8.89
CA ALA A 26 10.49 4.78 10.14
C ALA A 26 9.31 4.72 11.13
N ALA A 27 8.18 5.39 10.84
CA ALA A 27 7.01 5.37 11.70
C ALA A 27 6.28 4.01 11.61
N GLU A 28 5.81 3.48 12.74
CA GLU A 28 5.11 2.19 12.85
C GLU A 28 3.88 2.08 11.93
N HIS A 29 3.18 3.20 11.72
CA HIS A 29 2.06 3.33 10.78
C HIS A 29 2.33 4.43 9.74
N SER A 30 3.49 4.36 9.10
CA SER A 30 3.89 5.35 8.11
C SER A 30 2.96 5.43 6.90
N ALA A 31 2.55 6.65 6.54
CA ALA A 31 1.87 6.95 5.28
C ALA A 31 2.85 7.07 4.09
N ALA A 32 4.17 7.06 4.34
CA ALA A 32 5.19 7.29 3.32
C ALA A 32 5.10 6.30 2.14
N PRO A 33 4.93 4.98 2.35
CA PRO A 33 4.86 4.02 1.25
C PRO A 33 3.65 4.29 0.34
N TRP A 34 2.49 4.60 0.93
CA TRP A 34 1.29 4.94 0.17
C TRP A 34 1.47 6.25 -0.60
N ALA A 35 2.00 7.29 0.04
CA ALA A 35 2.26 8.58 -0.59
C ALA A 35 3.24 8.46 -1.78
N ALA A 36 4.29 7.64 -1.63
CA ALA A 36 5.22 7.35 -2.71
C ALA A 36 4.52 6.66 -3.89
N PHE A 37 3.70 5.63 -3.62
CA PHE A 37 2.96 4.89 -4.65
C PHE A 37 1.97 5.77 -5.42
N VAL A 38 1.07 6.49 -4.74
CA VAL A 38 0.09 7.36 -5.42
C VAL A 38 0.75 8.57 -6.08
N GLY A 39 1.98 8.88 -5.69
CA GLY A 39 2.84 9.89 -6.30
C GLY A 39 3.44 9.48 -7.64
N ARG A 40 3.52 8.17 -7.95
CA ARG A 40 4.25 7.69 -9.13
C ARG A 40 3.62 8.19 -10.44
N PRO A 41 4.42 8.67 -11.41
CA PRO A 41 3.90 9.25 -12.65
C PRO A 41 2.97 8.32 -13.43
N TYR A 42 3.36 7.05 -13.56
CA TYR A 42 2.59 6.05 -14.31
C TYR A 42 1.18 5.84 -13.72
N TYR A 43 1.09 5.84 -12.38
CA TYR A 43 -0.16 5.68 -11.66
C TYR A 43 -1.01 6.95 -11.74
N ARG A 44 -0.42 8.14 -11.55
CA ARG A 44 -1.13 9.42 -11.70
C ARG A 44 -1.68 9.63 -13.11
N GLN A 45 -0.92 9.26 -14.14
CA GLN A 45 -1.36 9.41 -15.53
C GLN A 45 -2.64 8.61 -15.80
N ALA A 46 -2.76 7.39 -15.26
CA ALA A 46 -3.99 6.60 -15.37
C ALA A 46 -5.19 7.28 -14.68
N TRP A 47 -4.97 8.02 -13.60
CA TRP A 47 -6.03 8.81 -12.94
C TRP A 47 -6.40 10.07 -13.72
N SER A 48 -5.48 10.70 -14.46
CA SER A 48 -5.80 11.80 -15.38
C SER A 48 -6.80 11.36 -16.46
N ASP A 49 -6.77 10.09 -16.85
CA ASP A 49 -7.67 9.49 -17.84
C ASP A 49 -8.94 8.89 -17.20
N LEU A 50 -9.29 9.25 -15.96
CA LEU A 50 -10.50 8.76 -15.29
C LEU A 50 -11.77 9.04 -16.12
N LEU A 51 -11.86 10.20 -16.78
CA LEU A 51 -13.00 10.55 -17.62
C LEU A 51 -13.20 9.55 -18.77
N TYR A 52 -12.11 9.08 -19.38
CA TYR A 52 -12.18 8.03 -20.40
C TYR A 52 -12.82 6.75 -19.82
N SER A 53 -12.41 6.34 -18.62
CA SER A 53 -12.99 5.15 -17.98
C SER A 53 -14.49 5.31 -17.72
N ILE A 54 -14.91 6.50 -17.27
CA ILE A 54 -16.33 6.79 -17.01
C ILE A 54 -17.14 6.77 -18.31
N GLN A 55 -16.63 7.39 -19.37
CA GLN A 55 -17.36 7.54 -20.63
C GLN A 55 -17.50 6.24 -21.41
N CYS A 56 -16.49 5.37 -21.38
CA CYS A 56 -16.49 4.16 -22.22
C CYS A 56 -16.42 2.83 -21.44
N GLY A 57 -16.31 2.87 -20.11
CA GLY A 57 -16.22 1.67 -19.28
C GLY A 57 -14.90 0.89 -19.42
N ARG A 58 -13.90 1.43 -20.11
CA ARG A 58 -12.59 0.77 -20.34
C ARG A 58 -11.55 1.25 -19.34
N ASN A 59 -10.55 0.41 -19.07
CA ASN A 59 -9.53 0.69 -18.08
C ASN A 59 -8.56 1.82 -18.53
N ALA A 60 -8.54 2.94 -17.81
CA ALA A 60 -7.67 4.08 -18.11
C ALA A 60 -6.17 3.76 -18.07
N PHE A 61 -5.73 2.84 -17.20
CA PHE A 61 -4.33 2.44 -17.17
C PHE A 61 -3.90 1.78 -18.49
N ARG A 62 -4.72 0.85 -18.99
CA ARG A 62 -4.50 0.22 -20.30
C ARG A 62 -4.56 1.25 -21.44
N HIS A 63 -5.40 2.27 -21.31
CA HIS A 63 -5.46 3.35 -22.29
C HIS A 63 -4.18 4.20 -22.31
N ALA A 64 -3.70 4.63 -21.14
CA ALA A 64 -2.51 5.46 -21.01
C ALA A 64 -1.20 4.73 -21.36
N HIS A 65 -1.10 3.44 -21.04
CA HIS A 65 0.16 2.69 -21.09
C HIS A 65 0.19 1.53 -22.09
N GLY A 66 -0.94 1.26 -22.76
CA GLY A 66 -1.07 0.18 -23.75
C GLY A 66 -1.08 -1.24 -23.19
N LYS A 67 -0.92 -1.41 -21.87
CA LYS A 67 -0.84 -2.71 -21.18
C LYS A 67 -1.50 -2.68 -19.80
N GLY A 68 -1.72 -3.85 -19.21
CA GLY A 68 -2.27 -3.95 -17.85
C GLY A 68 -1.32 -3.40 -16.79
N VAL A 69 -1.87 -2.95 -15.66
CA VAL A 69 -1.06 -2.44 -14.53
C VAL A 69 -0.10 -3.48 -13.96
N TRP A 70 -0.49 -4.76 -13.95
CA TRP A 70 0.36 -5.86 -13.50
C TRP A 70 1.47 -6.17 -14.50
N GLU A 71 1.16 -6.22 -15.80
CA GLU A 71 2.15 -6.37 -16.88
C GLU A 71 3.18 -5.23 -16.84
N TYR A 72 2.72 -4.00 -16.64
CA TYR A 72 3.58 -2.84 -16.47
C TYR A 72 4.52 -3.03 -15.27
N ARG A 73 4.01 -3.38 -14.08
CA ARG A 73 4.87 -3.56 -12.89
C ARG A 73 5.83 -4.73 -13.02
N ALA A 74 5.46 -5.82 -13.69
CA ALA A 74 6.37 -6.93 -13.96
C ALA A 74 7.59 -6.51 -14.81
N GLU A 75 7.42 -5.51 -15.68
CA GLU A 75 8.51 -4.91 -16.46
C GLU A 75 9.26 -3.78 -15.72
N HIS A 76 8.72 -3.28 -14.60
CA HIS A 76 9.27 -2.16 -13.83
C HIS A 76 9.42 -2.55 -12.34
N PRO A 77 10.47 -3.31 -11.97
CA PRO A 77 10.63 -3.86 -10.63
C PRO A 77 10.67 -2.81 -9.51
N GLU A 78 11.19 -1.61 -9.77
CA GLU A 78 11.15 -0.50 -8.81
C GLU A 78 9.70 -0.10 -8.47
N GLU A 79 8.84 0.00 -9.48
CA GLU A 79 7.42 0.34 -9.31
C GLU A 79 6.66 -0.79 -8.62
N SER A 80 7.05 -2.05 -8.87
CA SER A 80 6.54 -3.20 -8.14
C SER A 80 6.88 -3.12 -6.67
N GLY A 81 8.16 -2.92 -6.32
CA GLY A 81 8.60 -2.82 -4.92
C GLY A 81 7.94 -1.66 -4.16
N ILE A 82 7.76 -0.51 -4.81
CA ILE A 82 7.03 0.62 -4.22
C ILE A 82 5.55 0.25 -3.97
N PHE A 83 4.91 -0.43 -4.91
CA PHE A 83 3.54 -0.93 -4.74
C PHE A 83 3.45 -1.94 -3.59
N ASP A 84 4.37 -2.89 -3.50
CA ASP A 84 4.38 -3.94 -2.46
C ASP A 84 4.55 -3.33 -1.06
N LEU A 85 5.44 -2.35 -0.93
CA LEU A 85 5.60 -1.58 0.32
C LEU A 85 4.32 -0.81 0.69
N ALA A 86 3.64 -0.22 -0.29
CA ALA A 86 2.38 0.50 -0.08
C ALA A 86 1.25 -0.45 0.36
N MET A 87 1.13 -1.62 -0.26
CA MET A 87 0.15 -2.65 0.13
C MET A 87 0.44 -3.18 1.53
N ALA A 88 1.70 -3.48 1.85
CA ALA A 88 2.08 -3.94 3.18
C ALA A 88 1.75 -2.90 4.28
N ALA A 89 2.05 -1.63 4.04
CA ALA A 89 1.72 -0.54 4.97
C ALA A 89 0.20 -0.41 5.17
N ASN A 90 -0.57 -0.45 4.08
CA ASN A 90 -2.03 -0.40 4.14
C ASN A 90 -2.62 -1.59 4.91
N SER A 91 -2.13 -2.81 4.65
CA SER A 91 -2.55 -4.03 5.36
C SER A 91 -2.30 -3.94 6.86
N ARG A 92 -1.14 -3.43 7.31
CA ARG A 92 -0.88 -3.19 8.74
C ARG A 92 -1.85 -2.18 9.33
N GLY A 93 -2.17 -1.11 8.60
CA GLY A 93 -3.09 -0.07 9.05
C GLY A 93 -4.51 -0.56 9.33
N VAL A 94 -4.95 -1.64 8.65
CA VAL A 94 -6.30 -2.22 8.84
C VAL A 94 -6.32 -3.50 9.67
N ALA A 95 -5.17 -4.10 9.97
CA ALA A 95 -5.06 -5.42 10.62
C ALA A 95 -5.80 -5.48 11.97
N ALA A 96 -5.65 -4.45 12.81
CA ALA A 96 -6.31 -4.39 14.13
C ALA A 96 -7.85 -4.43 14.01
N ALA A 97 -8.41 -3.73 13.02
CA ALA A 97 -9.86 -3.74 12.80
C ALA A 97 -10.35 -5.10 12.31
N ILE A 98 -9.57 -5.77 11.45
CA ILE A 98 -9.88 -7.14 10.96
C ILE A 98 -9.85 -8.14 12.12
N LEU A 99 -8.81 -8.10 12.95
CA LEU A 99 -8.67 -8.95 14.13
C LEU A 99 -9.78 -8.75 15.16
N ALA A 100 -10.25 -7.51 15.33
CA ALA A 100 -11.38 -7.22 16.21
C ALA A 100 -12.72 -7.71 15.64
N ALA A 101 -12.86 -7.75 14.32
CA ALA A 101 -14.10 -8.12 13.64
C ALA A 101 -14.26 -9.64 13.44
N TYR A 102 -13.17 -10.42 13.52
CA TYR A 102 -13.21 -11.84 13.17
C TYR A 102 -12.31 -12.71 14.07
N ASP A 103 -12.89 -13.81 14.57
CA ASP A 103 -12.18 -14.79 15.38
C ASP A 103 -11.43 -15.80 14.51
N PHE A 104 -10.12 -15.58 14.34
CA PHE A 104 -9.22 -16.47 13.61
C PHE A 104 -8.73 -17.67 14.44
N SER A 105 -8.92 -17.67 15.77
CA SER A 105 -8.33 -18.67 16.68
C SER A 105 -8.88 -20.08 16.48
N ARG A 106 -10.03 -20.18 15.81
CA ARG A 106 -10.69 -21.44 15.44
C ARG A 106 -10.02 -22.17 14.28
N PHE A 107 -9.08 -21.54 13.56
CA PHE A 107 -8.46 -22.11 12.37
C PHE A 107 -7.00 -22.52 12.64
N PRO A 108 -6.65 -23.82 12.57
CA PRO A 108 -5.27 -24.27 12.78
C PRO A 108 -4.33 -23.96 11.60
N VAL A 109 -4.89 -23.71 10.42
CA VAL A 109 -4.16 -23.34 9.21
C VAL A 109 -4.94 -22.22 8.50
N ILE A 110 -4.23 -21.15 8.14
CA ILE A 110 -4.78 -19.97 7.47
C ILE A 110 -3.95 -19.73 6.21
N MET A 111 -4.60 -19.61 5.07
CA MET A 111 -3.95 -19.29 3.80
C MET A 111 -4.32 -17.87 3.38
N ASP A 112 -3.32 -17.06 3.06
CA ASP A 112 -3.47 -15.73 2.50
C ASP A 112 -3.17 -15.79 0.99
N VAL A 113 -4.22 -15.62 0.17
CA VAL A 113 -4.15 -15.75 -1.30
C VAL A 113 -4.08 -14.35 -1.90
N GLY A 114 -3.00 -14.04 -2.61
CA GLY A 114 -2.69 -12.68 -3.00
C GLY A 114 -2.26 -11.82 -1.80
N GLY A 115 -1.58 -12.45 -0.83
CA GLY A 115 -1.22 -11.82 0.45
C GLY A 115 -0.07 -10.82 0.35
N GLY A 116 0.52 -10.64 -0.84
CA GLY A 116 1.68 -9.79 -1.06
C GLY A 116 2.85 -10.21 -0.17
N GLN A 117 3.42 -9.25 0.53
CA GLN A 117 4.50 -9.46 1.51
C GLN A 117 4.02 -10.08 2.85
N GLY A 118 2.77 -10.56 2.93
CA GLY A 118 2.24 -11.28 4.08
C GLY A 118 1.99 -10.44 5.33
N ALA A 119 1.90 -9.12 5.20
CA ALA A 119 1.76 -8.21 6.33
C ALA A 119 0.51 -8.51 7.18
N LEU A 120 -0.63 -8.79 6.54
CA LEU A 120 -1.86 -9.13 7.26
C LEU A 120 -1.78 -10.52 7.91
N LEU A 121 -1.30 -11.52 7.16
CA LEU A 121 -1.11 -12.88 7.69
C LEU A 121 -0.19 -12.90 8.92
N ALA A 122 0.87 -12.10 8.92
CA ALA A 122 1.78 -11.97 10.05
C ALA A 122 1.06 -11.49 11.32
N GLU A 123 0.24 -10.43 11.22
CA GLU A 123 -0.56 -9.92 12.34
C GLU A 123 -1.58 -10.96 12.83
N ILE A 124 -2.23 -11.67 11.90
CA ILE A 124 -3.17 -12.75 12.23
C ILE A 124 -2.48 -13.87 13.03
N LEU A 125 -1.31 -14.32 12.59
CA LEU A 125 -0.58 -15.40 13.27
C LEU A 125 0.02 -14.95 14.60
N ALA A 126 0.45 -13.69 14.71
CA ALA A 126 0.92 -13.12 15.97
C ALA A 126 -0.20 -13.11 17.04
N ALA A 127 -1.42 -12.77 16.65
CA ALA A 127 -2.59 -12.82 17.52
C ALA A 127 -3.11 -14.24 17.79
N ASN A 128 -2.71 -15.23 16.98
CA ASN A 128 -3.21 -16.61 17.06
C ASN A 128 -2.06 -17.64 17.05
N PRO A 129 -1.27 -17.77 18.14
CA PRO A 129 -0.02 -18.55 18.15
C PRO A 129 -0.16 -20.06 17.88
N ARG A 130 -1.38 -20.60 17.91
CA ARG A 130 -1.66 -22.01 17.60
C ARG A 130 -1.91 -22.28 16.11
N SER A 131 -2.00 -21.22 15.32
CA SER A 131 -2.29 -21.30 13.88
C SER A 131 -1.01 -21.32 13.07
N ARG A 132 -1.06 -21.92 11.88
CA ARG A 132 0.01 -21.88 10.88
C ARG A 132 -0.45 -21.12 9.64
N GLY A 133 0.47 -20.42 8.98
CA GLY A 133 0.20 -19.65 7.78
C GLY A 133 0.65 -20.34 6.50
N ILE A 134 -0.07 -20.10 5.41
CA ILE A 134 0.40 -20.28 4.03
C ILE A 134 0.25 -18.93 3.34
N LEU A 135 1.36 -18.34 2.92
CA LEU A 135 1.36 -17.14 2.08
C LEU A 135 1.46 -17.58 0.62
N PHE A 136 0.53 -17.16 -0.22
CA PHE A 136 0.51 -17.49 -1.64
C PHE A 136 0.38 -16.24 -2.49
N ASP A 137 1.39 -16.00 -3.33
CA ASP A 137 1.41 -14.92 -4.31
C ASP A 137 2.23 -15.32 -5.55
N GLN A 138 2.41 -14.39 -6.49
CA GLN A 138 3.23 -14.59 -7.67
C GLN A 138 4.70 -14.81 -7.30
N PRO A 139 5.48 -15.56 -8.10
CA PRO A 139 6.87 -15.91 -7.74
C PRO A 139 7.84 -14.74 -7.53
N HIS A 140 7.52 -13.55 -8.05
CA HIS A 140 8.37 -12.36 -7.96
C HIS A 140 8.00 -11.43 -6.80
N VAL A 141 6.91 -11.76 -6.08
CA VAL A 141 6.40 -11.03 -4.92
C VAL A 141 6.98 -11.68 -3.67
#